data_AF-A0A1R3JIP1-F1
#
_entry.id   AF-A0A1R3JIP1-F1
#
_cell.length_a   1.000
_cell.length_b   1.000
_cell.length_c   1.000
_cell.angle_alpha   90.00
_cell.angle_beta   90.00
_cell.angle_gamma   90.00
#
_symmetry.space_group_name_H-M   'P 1'
#
loop_
_entity.id
_entity.type
_entity.pdbx_description
1 polymer ?
#
loop_
_entity_poly.entity_id
_entity_poly.type
_entity_poly.pdbx_seq_one_letter_code
_entity_poly.pdbx_strand_id
1 'polypeptide(L)'
;MLIASYLNKGRPKDGFKVYKWMLRPGSPCTIDKATYEIMVGGLCSSGLVLEGLMVLKNMLESKVPLLPGDGLRKKVIRSLLREARVKEAMAFQELLPCSIEFGGVEGLSKAVDLLDRLIGNWTD
;
A
#
# COMPACT_ATOMS: atom_id res chain seq x y z
N MET A 1 -10.43 -14.55 5.80
CA MET A 1 -9.02 -14.55 5.34
C MET A 1 -8.07 -14.49 6.54
N LEU A 2 -7.02 -15.33 6.56
CA LEU A 2 -6.07 -15.42 7.69
C LEU A 2 -5.35 -14.09 7.98
N ILE A 3 -4.93 -13.36 6.94
CA ILE A 3 -4.33 -12.03 7.04
C ILE A 3 -5.24 -11.06 7.83
N ALA A 4 -6.53 -10.99 7.47
CA ALA A 4 -7.48 -10.10 8.14
C ALA A 4 -7.62 -10.44 9.64
N SER A 5 -7.60 -11.73 9.99
CA SER A 5 -7.61 -12.17 11.38
C SER A 5 -6.36 -11.69 12.15
N TYR A 6 -5.17 -11.75 11.56
CA TYR A 6 -3.96 -11.23 12.21
C TYR A 6 -4.02 -9.72 12.43
N LEU A 7 -4.47 -8.97 11.42
CA LEU A 7 -4.60 -7.52 11.52
C LEU A 7 -5.60 -7.10 12.60
N ASN A 8 -6.78 -7.74 12.64
CA ASN A 8 -7.81 -7.45 13.65
C ASN A 8 -7.37 -7.79 15.09
N LYS A 9 -6.42 -8.72 15.25
CA LYS A 9 -5.84 -9.07 16.55
C LYS A 9 -4.64 -8.20 16.94
N GLY A 10 -4.37 -7.12 16.20
CA GLY A 10 -3.22 -6.24 16.46
C GLY A 10 -1.88 -6.93 16.20
N ARG A 11 -1.85 -7.94 15.32
CA ARG A 11 -0.64 -8.69 14.94
C ARG A 11 -0.23 -8.43 13.49
N PRO A 12 0.02 -7.17 13.09
CA PRO A 12 0.23 -6.81 11.69
C PRO A 12 1.52 -7.41 11.11
N LYS A 13 2.57 -7.59 11.93
CA LYS A 13 3.82 -8.25 11.51
C LYS A 13 3.59 -9.70 11.10
N ASP A 14 2.70 -10.42 11.78
CA ASP A 14 2.38 -11.80 11.42
C ASP A 14 1.51 -11.86 10.17
N GLY A 15 0.55 -10.95 10.02
CA GLY A 15 -0.20 -10.76 8.77
C GLY A 15 0.74 -10.52 7.58
N PHE A 16 1.77 -9.69 7.77
CA PHE A 16 2.77 -9.40 6.75
C PHE A 16 3.67 -10.61 6.40
N LYS A 17 4.01 -11.46 7.38
CA LYS A 17 4.70 -12.74 7.10
C LYS A 17 3.86 -13.65 6.21
N VAL A 18 2.55 -13.74 6.47
CA VAL A 18 1.62 -14.52 5.63
C VAL A 18 1.55 -13.94 4.22
N TYR A 19 1.42 -12.62 4.10
CA TYR A 19 1.46 -11.94 2.80
C TYR A 19 2.75 -12.22 2.02
N LYS A 20 3.93 -12.13 2.67
CA LYS A 20 5.21 -12.48 2.04
C LYS A 20 5.28 -13.94 1.61
N TRP A 21 4.68 -14.85 2.37
CA TRP A 21 4.58 -16.25 1.98
C TRP A 21 3.69 -16.44 0.73
N MET A 22 2.57 -15.72 0.65
CA MET A 22 1.68 -15.76 -0.52
C MET A 22 2.35 -15.29 -1.81
N LEU A 23 3.33 -14.38 -1.72
CA LEU A 23 4.11 -13.88 -2.86
C LEU A 23 5.23 -14.82 -3.34
N ARG A 24 5.54 -15.90 -2.61
CA ARG A 24 6.64 -16.79 -2.98
C ARG A 24 6.36 -17.51 -4.31
N PRO A 25 7.38 -17.72 -5.16
CA PRO A 25 7.23 -18.57 -6.34
C PRO A 25 6.65 -19.95 -5.97
N GLY A 26 5.66 -20.43 -6.72
CA GLY A 26 4.98 -21.70 -6.47
C GLY A 26 3.87 -21.65 -5.41
N SER A 27 3.60 -20.49 -4.80
CA SER A 27 2.42 -20.30 -3.96
C SER A 27 1.13 -20.53 -4.76
N PRO A 28 0.16 -21.32 -4.26
CA PRO A 28 -1.12 -21.51 -4.92
C PRO A 28 -2.05 -20.30 -4.77
N CYS A 29 -1.66 -19.30 -3.99
CA CYS A 29 -2.49 -18.14 -3.69
C CYS A 29 -2.39 -17.06 -4.78
N THR A 30 -3.53 -16.61 -5.27
CA THR A 30 -3.64 -15.36 -6.02
C THR A 30 -4.01 -14.23 -5.07
N ILE A 31 -3.34 -13.08 -5.19
CA ILE A 31 -3.64 -11.89 -4.40
C ILE A 31 -4.63 -11.03 -5.20
N ASP A 32 -5.81 -10.84 -4.64
CA ASP A 32 -6.84 -9.97 -5.22
C ASP A 32 -6.76 -8.55 -4.65
N LYS A 33 -7.55 -7.64 -5.24
CA LYS A 33 -7.63 -6.24 -4.79
C LYS A 33 -7.96 -6.15 -3.29
N ALA A 34 -8.95 -6.91 -2.82
CA ALA A 34 -9.38 -6.87 -1.43
C ALA A 34 -8.24 -7.23 -0.46
N THR A 35 -7.42 -8.23 -0.80
CA THR A 35 -6.26 -8.61 0.01
C THR A 35 -5.23 -7.49 0.10
N TYR A 36 -4.92 -6.80 -1.01
CA TYR A 36 -4.05 -5.61 -1.00
C TYR A 36 -4.62 -4.51 -0.11
N GLU A 37 -5.89 -4.16 -0.27
CA GLU A 37 -6.50 -3.07 0.49
C GLU A 37 -6.56 -3.38 2.01
N ILE A 38 -6.84 -4.63 2.37
CA ILE A 38 -6.79 -5.09 3.77
C ILE A 38 -5.37 -4.96 4.32
N MET A 39 -4.36 -5.41 3.58
CA MET A 39 -2.97 -5.35 3.99
C MET A 39 -2.47 -3.91 4.15
N VAL A 40 -2.59 -3.08 3.12
CA VAL A 40 -2.17 -1.67 3.16
C VAL A 40 -2.90 -0.95 4.30
N GLY A 41 -4.23 -1.10 4.37
CA GLY A 41 -5.03 -0.43 5.37
C GLY A 41 -4.69 -0.85 6.81
N GLY A 42 -4.48 -2.15 7.03
CA GLY A 42 -4.14 -2.70 8.34
C GLY A 42 -2.74 -2.33 8.80
N LEU A 43 -1.75 -2.38 7.89
CA LEU A 43 -0.36 -1.98 8.17
C LEU A 43 -0.27 -0.48 8.50
N CYS A 44 -0.83 0.39 7.64
CA CYS A 44 -0.87 1.83 7.88
C CYS A 44 -1.60 2.20 9.18
N SER A 45 -2.73 1.53 9.49
CA SER A 45 -3.45 1.79 10.75
C SER A 45 -2.66 1.39 11.99
N SER A 46 -1.72 0.44 11.84
CA SER A 46 -0.88 -0.08 12.93
C SER A 46 0.49 0.61 13.03
N GLY A 47 0.74 1.68 12.26
CA GLY A 47 2.03 2.38 12.23
C GLY A 47 3.13 1.67 11.44
N LEU A 48 2.85 0.54 10.80
CA LEU A 48 3.79 -0.14 9.90
C LEU A 48 3.70 0.49 8.50
N VAL A 49 4.01 1.78 8.42
CA VAL A 49 3.73 2.59 7.22
C VAL A 49 4.63 2.18 6.06
N LEU A 50 5.91 1.89 6.30
CA LEU A 50 6.83 1.38 5.29
C LEU A 50 6.31 0.10 4.62
N GLU A 51 5.96 -0.90 5.42
CA GLU A 51 5.40 -2.14 4.91
C GLU A 51 4.09 -1.89 4.17
N GLY A 52 3.26 -0.97 4.67
CA GLY A 52 2.03 -0.54 4.00
C GLY A 52 2.29 0.02 2.60
N LEU A 53 3.30 0.87 2.45
CA LEU A 53 3.71 1.43 1.16
C LEU A 53 4.30 0.36 0.22
N MET A 54 5.09 -0.59 0.74
CA MET A 54 5.59 -1.71 -0.05
C MET A 54 4.45 -2.55 -0.64
N VAL A 55 3.43 -2.84 0.17
CA VAL A 55 2.24 -3.58 -0.31
C VAL A 55 1.46 -2.75 -1.33
N LEU A 56 1.35 -1.44 -1.12
CA LEU A 56 0.69 -0.55 -2.07
C LEU A 56 1.44 -0.51 -3.41
N LYS A 57 2.78 -0.48 -3.40
CA LYS A 57 3.60 -0.56 -4.61
C LYS A 57 3.30 -1.85 -5.38
N ASN A 58 3.30 -3.00 -4.69
CA ASN A 58 2.95 -4.29 -5.28
C ASN A 58 1.54 -4.32 -5.88
N MET A 59 0.58 -3.59 -5.29
CA MET A 59 -0.78 -3.44 -5.83
C MET A 59 -0.76 -2.71 -7.18
N LEU A 60 0.00 -1.62 -7.28
CA LEU A 60 0.14 -0.82 -8.49
C LEU A 60 0.91 -1.56 -9.60
N GLU A 61 1.94 -2.33 -9.23
CA GLU A 61 2.77 -3.12 -10.15
C GLU A 61 2.20 -4.51 -10.48
N SER A 62 1.03 -4.85 -9.94
CA SER A 62 0.41 -6.15 -10.20
C SER A 62 0.11 -6.33 -11.70
N LYS A 63 0.09 -7.59 -12.16
CA LYS A 63 -0.08 -7.95 -13.59
C LYS A 63 -1.26 -7.22 -14.26
N VAL A 64 -2.33 -7.00 -13.50
CA VAL A 64 -3.43 -6.13 -13.88
C VAL A 64 -3.39 -4.97 -12.90
N PRO A 65 -2.96 -3.77 -13.31
CA PRO A 65 -2.83 -2.65 -12.40
C PRO A 65 -4.11 -2.35 -11.62
N LEU A 66 -3.99 -2.29 -10.29
CA LEU A 66 -5.11 -2.03 -9.39
C LEU A 66 -4.92 -0.67 -8.73
N LEU A 67 -5.96 0.17 -8.77
CA LEU A 67 -5.95 1.46 -8.08
C LEU A 67 -6.56 1.35 -6.67
N PRO A 68 -5.95 1.98 -5.67
CA PRO A 68 -6.47 2.01 -4.31
C PRO A 68 -7.78 2.80 -4.25
N GLY A 69 -8.79 2.24 -3.57
CA GLY A 69 -10.02 2.97 -3.30
C GLY A 69 -9.81 4.19 -2.39
N ASP A 70 -10.77 5.13 -2.41
CA ASP A 70 -10.71 6.40 -1.67
C ASP A 70 -10.47 6.23 -0.18
N GLY A 71 -11.14 5.25 0.43
CA GLY A 71 -10.96 4.93 1.84
C GLY A 71 -9.53 4.50 2.16
N LEU A 72 -8.89 3.75 1.25
CA LEU A 72 -7.52 3.29 1.42
C LEU A 72 -6.51 4.43 1.26
N ARG A 73 -6.67 5.27 0.23
CA ARG A 73 -5.80 6.45 0.03
C ARG A 73 -5.81 7.38 1.24
N LYS A 74 -7.00 7.67 1.78
CA LYS A 74 -7.13 8.47 3.01
C LYS A 74 -6.43 7.83 4.21
N LYS A 75 -6.38 6.49 4.31
CA LYS A 75 -5.64 5.81 5.38
C LYS A 75 -4.12 5.98 5.21
N VAL A 76 -3.61 5.83 3.98
CA VAL A 76 -2.18 6.02 3.67
C VAL A 76 -1.74 7.45 3.98
N ILE A 77 -2.51 8.45 3.50
CA ILE A 77 -2.24 9.86 3.79
C ILE A 77 -2.21 10.11 5.29
N ARG A 78 -3.22 9.65 6.04
CA ARG A 78 -3.24 9.80 7.51
C ARG A 78 -2.05 9.12 8.18
N SER A 79 -1.61 7.96 7.70
CA SER A 79 -0.43 7.30 8.27
C SER A 79 0.86 8.07 7.99
N LEU A 80 1.03 8.63 6.80
CA LEU A 80 2.18 9.49 6.48
C LEU A 80 2.22 10.75 7.37
N LEU A 81 1.05 11.38 7.58
CA LEU A 81 0.94 12.54 8.46
C LEU A 81 1.27 12.22 9.93
N ARG A 82 0.92 11.02 10.41
CA ARG A 82 1.28 10.57 11.77
C ARG A 82 2.78 10.40 11.96
N GLU A 83 3.50 10.05 10.89
CA GLU A 83 4.97 9.97 10.85
C GLU A 83 5.62 11.33 10.53
N ALA A 84 4.87 12.44 10.59
CA ALA A 84 5.32 13.78 10.21
C ALA A 84 5.84 13.92 8.75
N ARG A 85 5.53 12.96 7.88
CA ARG A 85 5.92 12.93 6.46
C ARG A 85 4.93 13.73 5.60
N VAL A 86 4.83 15.03 5.87
CA VAL A 86 3.81 15.92 5.27
C VAL A 86 4.04 16.13 3.77
N LYS A 87 5.31 16.27 3.34
CA LYS A 87 5.64 16.48 1.91
C LYS A 87 5.25 15.26 1.09
N GLU A 88 5.51 14.08 1.62
CA GLU A 88 5.18 12.78 1.06
C GLU A 88 3.67 12.57 0.98
N ALA A 89 2.94 12.96 2.02
CA ALA A 89 1.48 12.90 2.04
C ALA A 89 0.85 13.78 0.95
N MET A 90 1.38 15.00 0.74
CA MET A 90 0.92 15.90 -0.32
C MET A 90 1.24 15.33 -1.71
N ALA A 91 2.48 14.90 -1.95
CA ALA A 91 2.88 14.29 -3.22
C ALA A 91 2.05 13.04 -3.54
N PHE A 92 1.73 12.22 -2.53
CA PHE A 92 0.85 11.06 -2.70
C PHE A 92 -0.57 11.47 -3.09
N GLN A 93 -1.11 12.51 -2.47
CA GLN A 93 -2.45 13.02 -2.79
C GLN A 93 -2.55 13.60 -4.20
N GLU A 94 -1.50 14.27 -4.67
CA GLU A 94 -1.42 14.84 -6.02
C GLU A 94 -1.34 13.77 -7.11
N LEU A 95 -0.55 12.70 -6.88
CA LEU A 95 -0.34 11.64 -7.87
C LEU A 95 -1.44 10.56 -7.87
N LEU A 96 -2.18 10.40 -6.78
CA LEU A 96 -3.33 9.50 -6.67
C LEU A 96 -4.59 10.26 -6.19
N PRO A 97 -5.12 11.20 -6.99
CA PRO A 97 -6.25 12.03 -6.59
C PRO A 97 -7.57 11.23 -6.45
N CYS A 98 -8.55 11.82 -5.76
CA CYS A 98 -9.91 11.28 -5.63
C CYS A 98 -10.70 11.21 -6.93
N SER A 99 -10.37 12.07 -7.89
CA SER A 99 -11.11 12.24 -9.13
C SER A 99 -10.37 11.55 -10.26
N ILE A 100 -11.10 10.76 -11.04
CA ILE A 100 -10.59 9.97 -12.16
C ILE A 100 -10.24 10.92 -13.31
N GLU A 101 -9.04 11.46 -13.27
CA GLU A 101 -8.20 11.62 -14.46
C GLU A 101 -6.87 10.93 -14.15
N PHE A 102 -6.94 9.63 -13.85
CA PHE A 102 -5.75 8.81 -13.99
C PHE A 102 -5.39 8.85 -15.47
N GLY A 103 -4.36 9.63 -15.82
CA GLY A 103 -3.84 9.81 -17.18
C GLY A 103 -3.21 8.55 -17.76
N GLY A 104 -3.94 7.43 -17.70
CA GLY A 104 -3.51 6.11 -18.11
C GLY A 104 -2.30 5.58 -17.33
N VAL A 105 -1.49 4.79 -18.05
CA VAL A 105 -0.28 4.11 -17.57
C VAL A 105 0.74 5.09 -17.00
N GLU A 106 0.77 6.33 -17.48
CA GLU A 106 1.75 7.33 -17.06
C GLU A 106 1.51 7.85 -15.64
N GLY A 107 0.24 8.02 -15.24
CA GLY A 107 -0.11 8.36 -13.85
C GLY A 107 0.28 7.25 -12.87
N LEU A 108 0.12 5.99 -13.29
CA LEU A 108 0.53 4.82 -12.50
C LEU A 108 2.06 4.76 -12.33
N SER A 109 2.82 4.96 -13.40
CA SER A 109 4.29 4.99 -13.34
C SER A 109 4.79 6.05 -12.37
N LYS A 110 4.26 7.28 -12.46
CA LYS A 110 4.61 8.37 -11.54
C LYS A 110 4.30 8.04 -10.09
N ALA A 111 3.18 7.37 -9.83
CA ALA A 111 2.81 6.90 -8.49
C ALA A 111 3.78 5.83 -7.97
N VAL A 112 4.18 4.87 -8.81
CA VAL A 112 5.19 3.86 -8.47
C VAL A 112 6.54 4.50 -8.20
N ASP A 113 7.00 5.43 -9.04
CA ASP A 113 8.26 6.16 -8.85
C ASP A 113 8.27 6.97 -7.56
N LEU A 114 7.12 7.57 -7.19
CA LEU A 114 6.97 8.21 -5.89
C LEU A 114 7.15 7.18 -4.78
N LEU A 115 6.45 6.05 -4.83
CA LEU A 115 6.56 5.01 -3.80
C LEU A 115 7.99 4.49 -3.66
N ASP A 116 8.73 4.34 -4.75
CA ASP A 116 10.14 3.96 -4.72
C ASP A 116 11.00 4.98 -3.96
N ARG A 117 10.82 6.27 -4.24
CA ARG A 117 11.50 7.34 -3.47
C ARG A 117 11.10 7.33 -1.99
N LEU A 118 9.81 7.13 -1.70
CA LEU A 118 9.30 7.12 -0.32
C LEU A 118 9.84 5.96 0.51
N ILE A 119 9.91 4.78 -0.10
CA ILE A 119 10.42 3.53 0.49
C ILE A 119 11.94 3.63 0.65
N GLY A 120 12.65 4.15 -0.35
CA GLY A 120 14.11 4.32 -0.31
C GLY A 120 14.57 5.26 0.80
N ASN A 121 13.84 6.36 1.02
CA ASN A 121 14.20 7.36 2.03
C ASN A 121 13.56 7.08 3.42
N TRP A 122 13.08 5.85 3.69
CA TRP A 122 12.38 5.56 4.95
C TRP A 122 13.33 5.41 6.16
N THR A 123 14.63 5.35 5.94
CA THR A 123 15.65 5.10 6.96
C THR A 123 16.53 6.30 7.31
N ASP A 124 16.21 7.49 6.78
CA ASP A 124 16.85 8.75 7.17
C ASP A 124 16.24 9.33 8.46
#